data_AF-A0A379LLU7-F1
#
_entry.id   AF-A0A379LLU7-F1
#
_cell.length_a   1.000
_cell.length_b   1.000
_cell.length_c   1.000
_cell.angle_alpha   90.00
_cell.angle_beta   90.00
_cell.angle_gamma   90.00
#
_symmetry.space_group_name_H-M   'P 1'
#
loop_
_entity.id
_entity.type
_entity.pdbx_description
1 polymer ?
#
loop_
_entity_poly.entity_id
_entity_poly.type
_entity_poly.pdbx_seq_one_letter_code
_entity_poly.pdbx_strand_id
1 'polypeptide(L)'
;MQIQKRQTQTMSPLQLLKKPLPTLALPLAIASTVLLSGCNEQTSSNSNSEPEAIQSTESVALSEAETDLTDLTDATEAAEASGQVSTRNQPLSIDWSRIDSGQKPIAPEDFNYPFELEGESVKSQAKFSAITPEQAQHTLTVGMASNEPLEKILDQLGDSYLSHKFSESEAKLIIYTTPNVKPSQHDYVIAHEFARGLTLPIEIIPQPKAEEVKSTQPATK
;
A
#
# COMPACT_ATOMS: atom_id res chain seq x y z
N MET A 1 26.22 -47.00 -47.98
CA MET A 1 27.07 -46.21 -48.91
C MET A 1 26.19 -45.13 -49.51
N GLN A 2 26.42 -43.82 -49.46
CA GLN A 2 27.50 -42.98 -48.95
C GLN A 2 26.88 -41.74 -48.27
N ILE A 3 27.59 -41.25 -47.27
CA ILE A 3 27.34 -40.02 -46.52
C ILE A 3 27.99 -38.87 -47.29
N GLN A 4 27.27 -37.78 -47.59
CA GLN A 4 27.91 -36.51 -47.95
C GLN A 4 27.82 -35.52 -46.79
N LYS A 5 28.96 -35.36 -46.12
CA LYS A 5 29.31 -34.23 -45.26
C LYS A 5 29.61 -33.02 -46.14
N ARG A 6 28.98 -31.88 -45.91
CA ARG A 6 29.48 -30.58 -46.40
C ARG A 6 29.95 -29.70 -45.24
N GLN A 7 31.27 -29.68 -45.19
CA GLN A 7 32.23 -28.71 -44.68
C GLN A 7 31.70 -27.45 -43.97
N THR A 8 32.14 -27.34 -42.73
CA THR A 8 32.48 -26.11 -42.01
C THR A 8 33.44 -25.22 -42.81
N GLN A 9 33.13 -23.93 -42.91
CA GLN A 9 34.11 -22.89 -43.19
C GLN A 9 34.33 -22.05 -41.92
N THR A 10 35.59 -22.04 -41.52
CA THR A 10 36.18 -21.27 -40.43
C THR A 10 37.07 -20.20 -41.09
N MET A 11 36.95 -18.94 -40.67
CA MET A 11 38.01 -17.91 -40.52
C MET A 11 37.32 -16.52 -40.46
N SER A 12 37.24 -15.83 -39.32
CA SER A 12 38.28 -15.08 -38.56
C SER A 12 38.53 -13.66 -39.14
N PRO A 13 39.19 -12.74 -38.42
CA PRO A 13 38.54 -11.57 -37.79
C PRO A 13 39.16 -10.24 -38.26
N LEU A 14 38.57 -9.09 -37.94
CA LEU A 14 39.10 -7.71 -37.97
C LEU A 14 37.86 -6.79 -38.06
N GLN A 15 37.64 -5.73 -37.29
CA GLN A 15 38.49 -4.59 -36.93
C GLN A 15 37.90 -3.99 -35.64
N LEU A 16 38.65 -3.83 -34.55
CA LEU A 16 39.50 -2.67 -34.26
C LEU A 16 38.81 -1.32 -34.48
N LEU A 17 38.16 -0.77 -33.46
CA LEU A 17 38.10 0.69 -33.27
C LEU A 17 38.25 1.05 -31.79
N LYS A 18 39.50 1.32 -31.40
CA LYS A 18 39.85 2.09 -30.20
C LYS A 18 39.66 3.57 -30.52
N LYS A 19 38.92 4.31 -29.70
CA LYS A 19 39.20 5.73 -29.40
C LYS A 19 38.82 6.05 -27.94
N PRO A 20 39.76 6.55 -27.12
CA PRO A 20 39.48 7.08 -25.79
C PRO A 20 39.44 8.62 -25.76
N LEU A 21 39.03 9.13 -24.58
CA LEU A 21 39.10 10.50 -24.03
C LEU A 21 37.91 11.46 -24.30
N PRO A 22 37.66 12.48 -23.42
CA PRO A 22 38.38 12.85 -22.20
C PRO A 22 37.52 12.99 -20.93
N THR A 23 38.21 12.81 -19.82
CA THR A 23 37.91 13.22 -18.44
C THR A 23 37.46 14.68 -18.36
N LEU A 24 36.33 14.95 -17.69
CA LEU A 24 35.98 16.28 -17.22
C LEU A 24 35.78 16.21 -15.70
N ALA A 25 36.80 16.67 -14.99
CA ALA A 25 36.77 16.90 -13.57
C ALA A 25 35.97 18.18 -13.28
N LEU A 26 35.06 18.12 -12.31
CA LEU A 26 34.52 19.32 -11.67
C LEU A 26 34.40 19.05 -10.16
N PRO A 27 35.21 19.70 -9.32
CA PRO A 27 34.99 19.73 -7.88
C PRO A 27 34.14 20.96 -7.54
N LEU A 28 33.03 20.78 -6.83
CA LEU A 28 32.45 21.86 -6.04
C LEU A 28 32.06 21.32 -4.67
N ALA A 29 32.93 21.64 -3.71
CA ALA A 29 32.64 21.56 -2.30
C ALA A 29 31.60 22.63 -1.94
N ILE A 30 30.50 22.24 -1.29
CA ILE A 30 29.77 23.13 -0.39
C ILE A 30 29.54 22.35 0.90
N ALA A 31 30.33 22.70 1.90
CA ALA A 31 30.10 22.38 3.28
C ALA A 31 28.84 23.13 3.77
N SER A 32 27.95 22.42 4.45
CA SER A 32 27.02 23.01 5.42
C SER A 32 26.63 21.94 6.42
N THR A 33 27.54 21.71 7.36
CA THR A 33 27.27 21.12 8.65
C THR A 33 26.41 22.08 9.46
N VAL A 34 25.15 21.72 9.71
CA VAL A 34 24.38 22.30 10.82
C VAL A 34 24.34 21.23 11.91
N LEU A 35 25.19 21.40 12.93
CA LEU A 35 25.12 20.65 14.18
C LEU A 35 24.07 21.33 15.06
N LEU A 36 22.86 20.76 15.17
CA LEU A 36 21.99 21.04 16.31
C LEU A 36 22.43 20.13 17.46
N SER A 37 23.27 20.67 18.34
CA SER A 37 23.51 20.13 19.67
C SER A 37 22.33 20.46 20.58
N GLY A 38 21.40 19.53 20.71
CA GLY A 38 20.45 19.49 21.82
C GLY A 38 20.95 18.50 22.87
N CYS A 39 21.62 19.01 23.91
CA CYS A 39 21.87 18.25 25.12
C CYS A 39 20.56 18.12 25.88
N ASN A 40 20.00 16.91 25.95
CA ASN A 40 19.08 16.53 27.02
C ASN A 40 19.81 15.48 27.87
N GLU A 41 20.20 15.87 29.07
CA GLU A 41 20.71 14.94 30.09
C GLU A 41 19.58 13.97 30.46
N GLN A 42 19.69 12.74 29.99
CA GLN A 42 18.85 11.65 30.48
C GLN A 42 19.71 10.75 31.36
N THR A 43 19.75 11.11 32.65
CA THR A 43 20.20 10.21 33.71
C THR A 43 19.17 9.10 33.88
N SER A 44 19.62 7.87 33.69
CA SER A 44 18.93 6.64 34.06
C SER A 44 18.57 6.63 35.55
N SER A 45 17.34 6.25 35.89
CA SER A 45 17.02 5.06 36.71
C SER A 45 15.66 5.15 37.42
N ASN A 46 14.83 4.15 37.17
CA ASN A 46 13.75 3.58 37.98
C ASN A 46 13.62 4.05 39.44
N SER A 47 12.41 4.40 39.89
CA SER A 47 11.48 3.46 40.58
C SER A 47 10.35 4.20 41.32
N ASN A 48 9.12 3.74 41.03
CA ASN A 48 7.99 3.48 41.93
C ASN A 48 7.67 4.44 43.10
N SER A 49 6.47 5.05 43.06
CA SER A 49 5.37 4.94 44.06
C SER A 49 4.51 6.22 44.10
N GLU A 50 3.19 6.04 43.91
CA GLU A 50 2.10 6.90 44.43
C GLU A 50 2.16 7.02 45.97
N PRO A 51 1.37 7.86 46.69
CA PRO A 51 0.12 8.55 46.31
C PRO A 51 -0.06 10.02 46.81
N GLU A 52 -1.24 10.56 46.52
CA GLU A 52 -2.04 11.57 47.27
C GLU A 52 -2.33 12.92 46.60
N ALA A 53 -3.62 13.29 46.78
CA ALA A 53 -4.41 14.31 46.14
C ALA A 53 -4.18 15.73 46.71
N ILE A 54 -4.67 16.76 46.00
CA ILE A 54 -5.67 17.81 46.38
C ILE A 54 -5.75 18.76 45.14
N GLN A 55 -6.82 18.78 44.33
CA GLN A 55 -8.07 19.57 44.41
C GLN A 55 -7.93 21.11 44.26
N SER A 56 -8.51 21.66 43.18
CA SER A 56 -9.13 23.01 42.99
C SER A 56 -9.58 23.08 41.52
N THR A 57 -10.83 22.89 41.06
CA THR A 57 -12.12 23.63 41.21
C THR A 57 -12.08 25.13 40.92
N GLU A 58 -12.61 25.51 39.74
CA GLU A 58 -13.52 26.63 39.44
C GLU A 58 -13.98 26.43 37.97
N SER A 59 -15.21 26.09 37.58
CA SER A 59 -16.56 26.66 37.77
C SER A 59 -16.71 28.11 37.30
N VAL A 60 -17.24 28.30 36.09
CA VAL A 60 -18.09 29.47 35.77
C VAL A 60 -19.28 28.97 34.94
N ALA A 61 -20.46 29.09 35.52
CA ALA A 61 -21.75 28.96 34.87
C ALA A 61 -22.61 30.16 35.29
N LEU A 62 -23.72 30.34 34.54
CA LEU A 62 -24.90 31.20 34.78
C LEU A 62 -24.78 32.61 34.17
N SER A 63 -25.82 33.19 33.54
CA SER A 63 -27.25 32.86 33.38
C SER A 63 -27.82 33.80 32.29
N GLU A 64 -28.56 33.27 31.31
CA GLU A 64 -30.01 33.45 31.05
C GLU A 64 -30.48 34.87 30.69
N ALA A 65 -31.23 34.95 29.58
CA ALA A 65 -32.31 35.91 29.39
C ALA A 65 -33.39 35.26 28.52
N GLU A 66 -34.51 34.90 29.15
CA GLU A 66 -35.77 34.59 28.47
C GLU A 66 -36.30 35.82 27.74
N THR A 67 -36.92 35.62 26.58
CA THR A 67 -38.05 36.46 26.15
C THR A 67 -39.05 35.57 25.42
N ASP A 68 -40.29 35.67 25.90
CA ASP A 68 -41.47 34.90 25.57
C ASP A 68 -42.22 35.47 24.34
N LEU A 69 -43.02 34.58 23.73
CA LEU A 69 -44.18 34.76 22.82
C LEU A 69 -44.02 35.05 21.30
N THR A 70 -44.53 34.04 20.57
CA THR A 70 -45.40 34.04 19.36
C THR A 70 -44.83 34.51 18.01
N ASP A 71 -44.75 33.61 17.03
CA ASP A 71 -45.77 33.48 15.97
C ASP A 71 -45.52 32.22 15.10
N LEU A 72 -46.59 31.70 14.54
CA LEU A 72 -46.71 30.51 13.69
C LEU A 72 -45.95 30.68 12.37
N THR A 73 -45.28 29.62 11.90
CA THR A 73 -45.53 29.03 10.56
C THR A 73 -44.61 27.84 10.31
N ASP A 74 -45.26 26.71 10.05
CA ASP A 74 -44.91 25.67 9.07
C ASP A 74 -43.57 25.85 8.34
N ALA A 75 -42.57 25.06 8.73
CA ALA A 75 -41.48 24.67 7.86
C ALA A 75 -41.13 23.23 8.20
N THR A 76 -41.71 22.32 7.43
CA THR A 76 -41.32 20.91 7.37
C THR A 76 -39.88 20.87 6.85
N GLU A 77 -38.91 21.04 7.73
CA GLU A 77 -37.50 20.84 7.40
C GLU A 77 -37.28 19.33 7.34
N ALA A 78 -37.53 18.78 6.15
CA ALA A 78 -37.05 17.48 5.76
C ALA A 78 -35.53 17.51 5.96
N ALA A 79 -35.07 16.93 7.06
CA ALA A 79 -33.71 16.50 7.21
C ALA A 79 -33.45 15.54 6.04
N GLU A 80 -32.82 16.04 4.98
CA GLU A 80 -32.19 15.21 3.98
C GLU A 80 -31.07 14.47 4.70
N ALA A 81 -31.42 13.32 5.28
CA ALA A 81 -30.48 12.26 5.53
C ALA A 81 -29.80 12.04 4.18
N SER A 82 -28.54 12.47 4.06
CA SER A 82 -27.68 12.14 2.94
C SER A 82 -27.60 10.62 2.89
N GLY A 83 -28.54 10.01 2.17
CA GLY A 83 -28.69 8.57 2.10
C GLY A 83 -27.42 8.03 1.47
N GLN A 84 -26.55 7.44 2.28
CA GLN A 84 -25.38 6.74 1.78
C GLN A 84 -25.88 5.69 0.79
N VAL A 85 -25.52 5.84 -0.48
CA VAL A 85 -25.88 4.88 -1.51
C VAL A 85 -25.24 3.54 -1.14
N SER A 86 -26.07 2.57 -0.74
CA SER A 86 -25.58 1.24 -0.41
C SER A 86 -25.25 0.47 -1.68
N THR A 87 -24.01 0.02 -1.78
CA THR A 87 -23.51 -0.84 -2.85
C THR A 87 -23.84 -2.32 -2.61
N ARG A 88 -24.15 -2.71 -1.36
CA ARG A 88 -24.43 -4.11 -0.97
C ARG A 88 -25.66 -4.72 -1.63
N ASN A 89 -26.59 -3.90 -2.09
CA ASN A 89 -27.91 -4.37 -2.57
C ASN A 89 -27.93 -4.72 -4.06
N GLN A 90 -26.84 -4.46 -4.79
CA GLN A 90 -26.78 -4.70 -6.23
C GLN A 90 -25.49 -5.45 -6.61
N PRO A 91 -25.50 -6.22 -7.70
CA PRO A 91 -24.28 -6.80 -8.25
C PRO A 91 -23.26 -5.69 -8.56
N LEU A 92 -22.04 -5.84 -8.06
CA LEU A 92 -20.96 -4.89 -8.24
C LEU A 92 -19.80 -5.56 -8.98
N SER A 93 -19.18 -4.84 -9.91
CA SER A 93 -17.93 -5.23 -10.55
C SER A 93 -16.98 -4.04 -10.50
N ILE A 94 -15.70 -4.29 -10.23
CA ILE A 94 -14.68 -3.26 -10.27
C ILE A 94 -14.49 -2.80 -11.71
N ASP A 95 -14.52 -1.49 -11.92
CA ASP A 95 -14.11 -0.84 -13.17
C ASP A 95 -12.62 -0.46 -13.07
N TRP A 96 -11.77 -1.37 -13.54
CA TRP A 96 -10.32 -1.22 -13.52
C TRP A 96 -9.83 -0.02 -14.34
N SER A 97 -10.55 0.36 -15.40
CA SER A 97 -10.17 1.49 -16.26
C SER A 97 -10.19 2.83 -15.52
N ARG A 98 -10.98 2.93 -14.44
CA ARG A 98 -11.06 4.10 -13.55
C ARG A 98 -10.04 4.07 -12.41
N ILE A 99 -9.38 2.93 -12.21
CA ILE A 99 -8.36 2.74 -11.16
C ILE A 99 -6.98 2.95 -11.76
N ASP A 100 -6.75 2.42 -12.97
CA ASP A 100 -5.47 2.41 -13.67
C ASP A 100 -4.76 3.76 -13.64
N SER A 101 -3.46 3.71 -13.36
CA SER A 101 -2.63 4.90 -13.19
C SER A 101 -2.13 5.50 -14.51
N GLY A 102 -2.24 4.76 -15.61
CA GLY A 102 -1.66 5.10 -16.91
C GLY A 102 -0.13 4.98 -16.98
N GLN A 103 0.54 4.47 -15.94
CA GLN A 103 2.00 4.26 -15.97
C GLN A 103 2.39 3.08 -16.87
N LYS A 104 3.61 3.14 -17.39
CA LYS A 104 4.21 2.01 -18.13
C LYS A 104 4.86 1.04 -17.15
N PRO A 105 4.65 -0.28 -17.31
CA PRO A 105 5.27 -1.27 -16.46
C PRO A 105 6.79 -1.30 -16.68
N ILE A 106 7.52 -1.52 -15.59
CA ILE A 106 8.96 -1.74 -15.53
C ILE A 106 9.19 -3.14 -14.99
N ALA A 107 10.10 -3.89 -15.60
CA ALA A 107 10.45 -5.22 -15.11
C ALA A 107 11.11 -5.11 -13.72
N PRO A 108 10.78 -5.98 -12.75
CA PRO A 108 11.34 -5.92 -11.40
C PRO A 108 12.87 -5.87 -11.36
N GLU A 109 13.56 -6.54 -12.29
CA GLU A 109 15.01 -6.57 -12.44
C GLU A 109 15.63 -5.26 -12.96
N ASP A 110 14.84 -4.44 -13.67
CA ASP A 110 15.28 -3.16 -14.22
C ASP A 110 14.94 -1.98 -13.28
N PHE A 111 14.22 -2.24 -12.18
CA PHE A 111 13.78 -1.23 -11.25
C PHE A 111 14.88 -0.83 -10.25
N ASN A 112 15.01 0.47 -10.00
CA ASN A 112 15.94 0.99 -9.00
C ASN A 112 15.29 1.03 -7.60
N TYR A 113 15.46 -0.05 -6.84
CA TYR A 113 14.85 -0.19 -5.51
C TYR A 113 15.39 0.82 -4.48
N PRO A 114 14.51 1.38 -3.63
CA PRO A 114 14.93 2.26 -2.54
C PRO A 114 15.57 1.52 -1.37
N PHE A 115 15.34 0.19 -1.26
CA PHE A 115 15.95 -0.66 -0.25
C PHE A 115 17.22 -1.30 -0.78
N GLU A 116 18.29 -1.29 0.00
CA GLU A 116 19.51 -2.03 -0.34
C GLU A 116 19.28 -3.54 -0.20
N LEU A 117 19.69 -4.32 -1.21
CA LEU A 117 19.49 -5.78 -1.24
C LEU A 117 20.09 -6.48 0.00
N GLU A 118 21.27 -6.03 0.43
CA GLU A 118 21.97 -6.55 1.61
C GLU A 118 21.63 -5.79 2.91
N GLY A 119 20.63 -4.89 2.86
CA GLY A 119 20.18 -4.11 4.01
C GLY A 119 19.44 -4.96 5.05
N GLU A 120 19.48 -4.52 6.30
CA GLU A 120 18.85 -5.26 7.42
C GLU A 120 17.33 -5.41 7.25
N SER A 121 16.64 -4.42 6.67
CA SER A 121 15.20 -4.51 6.36
C SER A 121 14.91 -5.66 5.40
N VAL A 122 15.68 -5.78 4.30
CA VAL A 122 15.50 -6.84 3.30
C VAL A 122 15.81 -8.20 3.91
N LYS A 123 16.91 -8.33 4.66
CA LYS A 123 17.27 -9.59 5.35
C LYS A 123 16.22 -10.03 6.36
N SER A 124 15.70 -9.10 7.16
CA SER A 124 14.65 -9.37 8.13
C SER A 124 13.38 -9.85 7.45
N GLN A 125 12.96 -9.16 6.38
CA GLN A 125 11.78 -9.52 5.61
C GLN A 125 11.93 -10.89 4.92
N ALA A 126 13.06 -11.13 4.26
CA ALA A 126 13.39 -12.39 3.62
C ALA A 126 13.29 -13.56 4.61
N LYS A 127 13.84 -13.38 5.82
CA LYS A 127 13.75 -14.36 6.90
C LYS A 127 12.33 -14.55 7.42
N PHE A 128 11.61 -13.46 7.67
CA PHE A 128 10.25 -13.50 8.23
C PHE A 128 9.27 -14.21 7.30
N SER A 129 9.32 -13.88 6.00
CA SER A 129 8.42 -14.43 4.99
C SER A 129 8.96 -15.67 4.29
N ALA A 130 10.17 -16.13 4.65
CA ALA A 130 10.86 -17.24 4.01
C ALA A 130 10.98 -17.12 2.48
N ILE A 131 11.35 -15.93 2.01
CA ILE A 131 11.53 -15.55 0.59
C ILE A 131 12.98 -15.13 0.31
N THR A 132 13.36 -14.98 -0.96
CA THR A 132 14.72 -14.49 -1.29
C THR A 132 14.90 -13.01 -0.95
N PRO A 133 16.15 -12.53 -0.80
CA PRO A 133 16.42 -11.10 -0.63
C PRO A 133 15.83 -10.23 -1.75
N GLU A 134 15.89 -10.67 -3.00
CA GLU A 134 15.34 -9.93 -4.15
C GLU A 134 13.81 -9.84 -4.05
N GLN A 135 13.15 -10.95 -3.69
CA GLN A 135 11.71 -10.96 -3.44
C GLN A 135 11.34 -10.05 -2.28
N ALA A 136 12.10 -10.08 -1.18
CA ALA A 136 11.88 -9.21 -0.04
C ALA A 136 12.06 -7.72 -0.38
N GLN A 137 13.10 -7.37 -1.14
CA GLN A 137 13.35 -6.01 -1.62
C GLN A 137 12.17 -5.51 -2.47
N HIS A 138 11.67 -6.35 -3.38
CA HIS A 138 10.50 -6.07 -4.19
C HIS A 138 9.22 -5.90 -3.35
N THR A 139 8.93 -6.88 -2.50
CA THR A 139 7.75 -6.89 -1.62
C THR A 139 7.70 -5.68 -0.70
N LEU A 140 8.81 -5.28 -0.07
CA LEU A 140 8.87 -4.07 0.77
C LEU A 140 8.50 -2.83 -0.04
N THR A 141 9.04 -2.71 -1.25
CA THR A 141 8.84 -1.55 -2.13
C THR A 141 7.40 -1.45 -2.60
N VAL A 142 6.85 -2.55 -3.12
CA VAL A 142 5.47 -2.61 -3.61
C VAL A 142 4.48 -2.50 -2.45
N GLY A 143 4.77 -3.12 -1.31
CA GLY A 143 3.93 -3.08 -0.10
C GLY A 143 3.73 -1.65 0.42
N MET A 144 4.78 -0.82 0.42
CA MET A 144 4.68 0.60 0.78
C MET A 144 3.73 1.39 -0.13
N ALA A 145 3.64 1.03 -1.40
CA ALA A 145 2.79 1.70 -2.37
C ALA A 145 1.40 1.06 -2.52
N SER A 146 1.10 -0.02 -1.79
CA SER A 146 -0.14 -0.79 -1.94
C SER A 146 -1.42 -0.01 -1.58
N ASN A 147 -1.30 1.05 -0.79
CA ASN A 147 -2.41 1.93 -0.45
C ASN A 147 -2.96 2.71 -1.66
N GLU A 148 -2.12 3.02 -2.65
CA GLU A 148 -2.54 3.82 -3.82
C GLU A 148 -3.71 3.18 -4.60
N PRO A 149 -3.62 1.92 -5.08
CA PRO A 149 -4.78 1.30 -5.71
C PRO A 149 -5.87 0.94 -4.71
N LEU A 150 -5.54 0.65 -3.44
CA LEU A 150 -6.53 0.30 -2.43
C LEU A 150 -7.55 1.45 -2.24
N GLU A 151 -7.09 2.68 -2.05
CA GLU A 151 -7.97 3.84 -1.86
C GLU A 151 -8.96 4.02 -3.02
N LYS A 152 -8.48 3.89 -4.27
CA LYS A 152 -9.33 3.98 -5.47
C LYS A 152 -10.34 2.84 -5.57
N ILE A 153 -9.97 1.63 -5.12
CA ILE A 153 -10.87 0.48 -5.10
C ILE A 153 -11.93 0.67 -4.01
N LEU A 154 -11.56 1.21 -2.84
CA LEU A 154 -12.49 1.51 -1.75
C LEU A 154 -13.59 2.49 -2.19
N ASP A 155 -13.26 3.48 -3.01
CA ASP A 155 -14.24 4.42 -3.56
C ASP A 155 -15.32 3.73 -4.42
N GLN A 156 -14.95 2.68 -5.15
CA GLN A 156 -15.92 1.88 -5.93
C GLN A 156 -16.67 0.87 -5.07
N LEU A 157 -16.00 0.31 -4.06
CA LEU A 157 -16.56 -0.73 -3.19
C LEU A 157 -17.55 -0.17 -2.16
N GLY A 158 -17.37 1.06 -1.66
CA GLY A 158 -18.24 1.62 -0.64
C GLY A 158 -18.45 0.67 0.55
N ASP A 159 -19.71 0.40 0.90
CA ASP A 159 -20.06 -0.52 1.98
C ASP A 159 -19.86 -2.01 1.64
N SER A 160 -19.56 -2.38 0.39
CA SER A 160 -19.22 -3.75 0.00
C SER A 160 -17.80 -4.20 0.35
N TYR A 161 -16.94 -3.29 0.83
CA TYR A 161 -15.62 -3.64 1.39
C TYR A 161 -15.73 -4.27 2.78
N LEU A 162 -14.93 -5.32 3.05
CA LEU A 162 -14.85 -5.97 4.36
C LEU A 162 -13.47 -5.79 5.01
N SER A 163 -12.41 -6.18 4.30
CA SER A 163 -11.03 -6.09 4.77
C SER A 163 -10.05 -6.24 3.60
N HIS A 164 -8.76 -6.00 3.86
CA HIS A 164 -7.70 -6.32 2.91
C HIS A 164 -6.50 -6.94 3.64
N LYS A 165 -5.60 -7.55 2.86
CA LYS A 165 -4.32 -8.09 3.31
C LYS A 165 -3.29 -7.92 2.21
N PHE A 166 -2.07 -7.55 2.56
CA PHE A 166 -0.93 -7.67 1.67
C PHE A 166 -0.21 -9.00 1.90
N SER A 167 -0.01 -9.77 0.83
CA SER A 167 0.70 -11.05 0.85
C SER A 167 2.18 -10.81 0.60
N GLU A 168 2.99 -10.90 1.66
CA GLU A 168 4.44 -10.66 1.59
C GLU A 168 5.16 -11.62 0.61
N SER A 169 4.74 -12.89 0.59
CA SER A 169 5.36 -13.91 -0.25
C SER A 169 5.00 -13.79 -1.73
N GLU A 170 3.87 -13.15 -2.04
CA GLU A 170 3.37 -12.99 -3.43
C GLU A 170 3.43 -11.54 -3.91
N ALA A 171 3.86 -10.60 -3.05
CA ALA A 171 3.77 -9.16 -3.27
C ALA A 171 2.38 -8.72 -3.80
N LYS A 172 1.30 -9.30 -3.25
CA LYS A 172 -0.07 -9.19 -3.78
C LYS A 172 -1.01 -8.51 -2.78
N LEU A 173 -1.85 -7.60 -3.26
CA LEU A 173 -2.96 -7.02 -2.49
C LEU A 173 -4.22 -7.88 -2.65
N ILE A 174 -4.72 -8.41 -1.54
CA ILE A 174 -5.95 -9.22 -1.50
C ILE A 174 -7.03 -8.40 -0.79
N ILE A 175 -8.18 -8.22 -1.43
CA ILE A 175 -9.31 -7.45 -0.91
C ILE A 175 -10.50 -8.38 -0.74
N TYR A 176 -11.01 -8.46 0.48
CA TYR A 176 -12.18 -9.24 0.84
C TYR A 176 -13.43 -8.37 0.79
N THR A 177 -14.46 -8.87 0.11
CA THR A 177 -15.68 -8.11 -0.16
C THR A 177 -16.93 -8.90 0.20
N THR A 178 -18.08 -8.24 0.22
CA THR A 178 -19.37 -8.91 0.30
C THR A 178 -19.65 -9.75 -0.96
N PRO A 179 -20.52 -10.78 -0.88
CA PRO A 179 -20.76 -11.72 -1.99
C PRO A 179 -21.46 -11.13 -3.23
N ASN A 180 -21.99 -9.91 -3.17
CA ASN A 180 -22.55 -9.22 -4.34
C ASN A 180 -21.47 -8.67 -5.29
N VAL A 181 -20.20 -8.63 -4.86
CA VAL A 181 -19.09 -8.20 -5.71
C VAL A 181 -18.60 -9.38 -6.55
N LYS A 182 -18.35 -9.16 -7.84
CA LYS A 182 -17.78 -10.17 -8.73
C LYS A 182 -16.29 -10.41 -8.40
N PRO A 183 -15.82 -11.65 -8.28
CA PRO A 183 -14.40 -11.93 -8.11
C PRO A 183 -13.62 -11.51 -9.36
N SER A 184 -12.41 -10.97 -9.16
CA SER A 184 -11.55 -10.51 -10.25
C SER A 184 -10.10 -10.37 -9.79
N GLN A 185 -9.18 -10.43 -10.76
CA GLN A 185 -7.76 -10.14 -10.56
C GLN A 185 -7.34 -9.03 -11.53
N HIS A 186 -6.35 -8.23 -11.13
CA HIS A 186 -5.82 -7.15 -11.96
C HIS A 186 -4.36 -6.84 -11.62
N ASP A 187 -3.58 -6.51 -12.63
CA ASP A 187 -2.17 -6.11 -12.49
C ASP A 187 -2.08 -4.59 -12.52
N TYR A 188 -2.02 -3.97 -11.35
CA TYR A 188 -1.98 -2.52 -11.22
C TYR A 188 -0.56 -1.98 -11.34
N VAL A 189 -0.31 -1.07 -12.30
CA VAL A 189 1.00 -0.40 -12.41
C VAL A 189 1.02 0.82 -11.49
N ILE A 190 1.95 0.85 -10.54
CA ILE A 190 2.02 1.89 -9.49
C ILE A 190 2.46 3.25 -10.06
N ALA A 191 1.82 4.35 -9.64
CA ALA A 191 2.28 5.72 -9.95
C ALA A 191 3.06 6.40 -8.83
N HIS A 192 2.90 5.91 -7.60
CA HIS A 192 3.62 6.38 -6.42
C HIS A 192 5.13 6.40 -6.68
N GLU A 193 5.81 7.49 -6.30
CA GLU A 193 7.22 7.72 -6.66
C GLU A 193 8.16 6.60 -6.20
N PHE A 194 7.96 6.05 -5.00
CA PHE A 194 8.78 4.96 -4.45
C PHE A 194 8.77 3.66 -5.25
N ALA A 195 7.71 3.38 -6.02
CA ALA A 195 7.53 2.11 -6.72
C ALA A 195 7.01 2.31 -8.16
N ARG A 196 7.19 3.50 -8.73
CA ARG A 196 6.58 3.90 -10.01
C ARG A 196 6.95 2.94 -11.13
N GLY A 197 5.95 2.37 -11.78
CA GLY A 197 6.14 1.41 -12.87
C GLY A 197 6.23 -0.04 -12.42
N LEU A 198 6.39 -0.34 -11.12
CA LEU A 198 6.24 -1.71 -10.64
C LEU A 198 4.76 -2.12 -10.68
N THR A 199 4.54 -3.39 -10.97
CA THR A 199 3.21 -3.99 -10.96
C THR A 199 2.90 -4.55 -9.58
N LEU A 200 1.73 -4.19 -9.05
CA LEU A 200 1.10 -4.80 -7.88
C LEU A 200 -0.08 -5.67 -8.34
N PRO A 201 0.01 -7.00 -8.21
CA PRO A 201 -1.12 -7.89 -8.39
C PRO A 201 -2.20 -7.62 -7.34
N ILE A 202 -3.45 -7.52 -7.78
CA ILE A 202 -4.62 -7.29 -6.93
C ILE A 202 -5.63 -8.42 -7.15
N GLU A 203 -6.21 -8.91 -6.06
CA GLU A 203 -7.21 -9.97 -6.08
C GLU A 203 -8.43 -9.60 -5.22
N ILE A 204 -9.62 -9.62 -5.84
CA ILE A 204 -10.91 -9.39 -5.18
C ILE A 204 -11.54 -10.76 -4.85
N ILE A 205 -11.73 -11.04 -3.56
CA ILE A 205 -12.29 -12.30 -3.05
C ILE A 205 -13.60 -12.03 -2.30
N PRO A 206 -14.76 -12.27 -2.94
CA PRO A 206 -16.05 -12.20 -2.27
C PRO A 206 -16.18 -13.29 -1.21
N GLN A 207 -16.58 -12.89 -0.01
CA GLN A 207 -16.81 -13.81 1.10
C GLN A 207 -18.23 -14.39 1.04
N PRO A 208 -18.45 -15.67 1.39
CA PRO A 208 -19.77 -16.25 1.45
C PRO A 208 -20.65 -15.53 2.48
N LYS A 209 -21.97 -15.60 2.32
CA LYS A 209 -22.88 -15.09 3.35
C LYS A 209 -22.70 -15.92 4.62
N ALA A 210 -22.74 -15.29 5.78
CA ALA A 210 -22.52 -15.95 7.07
C ALA A 210 -23.45 -17.18 7.30
N GLU A 211 -24.61 -17.21 6.66
CA GLU A 211 -25.58 -18.32 6.74
C GLU A 211 -25.12 -19.58 5.98
N GLU A 212 -24.27 -19.46 4.97
CA GLU A 212 -23.80 -20.58 4.13
C GLU A 212 -22.64 -21.36 4.76
N VAL A 213 -21.87 -20.73 5.66
CA VAL A 213 -20.70 -21.33 6.33
C VAL A 213 -21.13 -22.39 7.37
N LYS A 214 -22.36 -22.33 7.88
CA LYS A 214 -22.88 -23.28 8.88
C LYS A 214 -23.33 -24.63 8.28
N SER A 215 -23.50 -24.72 6.96
CA SER A 215 -24.08 -25.91 6.31
C SER A 215 -23.05 -26.95 5.85
N THR A 216 -21.75 -26.72 6.05
CA THR A 216 -20.65 -27.63 5.63
C THR A 216 -19.89 -28.29 6.78
N GLN A 217 -20.35 -28.15 8.03
CA GLN A 217 -19.74 -28.87 9.14
C GLN A 217 -20.09 -30.37 9.04
N PRO A 218 -19.13 -31.29 8.82
CA PRO A 218 -19.42 -32.71 8.71
C PRO A 218 -19.94 -33.21 10.06
N ALA A 219 -21.08 -33.89 10.06
CA ALA A 219 -21.59 -34.59 11.22
C ALA A 219 -20.57 -35.67 11.62
N THR A 220 -19.78 -35.40 12.65
CA THR A 220 -19.00 -36.44 13.34
C THR A 220 -19.97 -37.47 13.90
N LYS A 221 -19.89 -38.68 13.35
CA LYS A 221 -20.58 -39.88 13.83
C LYS A 221 -19.64 -40.68 14.71
#